data_AF-A0AAV5F943-F1
#
_entry.id   AF-A0AAV5F943-F1
#
_cell.length_a   1.000
_cell.length_b   1.000
_cell.length_c   1.000
_cell.angle_alpha   90.00
_cell.angle_beta   90.00
_cell.angle_gamma   90.00
#
_symmetry.space_group_name_H-M   'P 1'
#
loop_
_entity.id
_entity.type
_entity.pdbx_description
1 polymer ?
#
loop_
_entity_poly.entity_id
_entity_poly.type
_entity_poly.pdbx_seq_one_letter_code
_entity_poly.pdbx_strand_id
1 'polypeptide(L)'
;MAAVPHRRRLLLLPAVLLLAAALLPPHGAGAASVAEAGKVSLELYYESLCPYCSRFIVKLLAGIFEDGLIDAVDLRLVPYGNAHVGSNSEISCQRLARAS
;
A
#
# COMPACT_ATOMS: atom_id res chain seq x y z
N MET A 1 73.96 -31.73 2.92
CA MET A 1 72.74 -31.58 3.75
C MET A 1 71.60 -31.15 2.84
N ALA A 2 70.69 -32.05 2.51
CA ALA A 2 69.44 -31.68 1.84
C ALA A 2 68.34 -32.60 2.38
N ALA A 3 67.48 -32.06 3.23
CA ALA A 3 66.26 -32.70 3.68
C ALA A 3 65.08 -31.79 3.33
N VAL A 4 64.08 -32.42 2.71
CA VAL A 4 62.97 -31.91 1.90
C VAL A 4 61.98 -31.01 2.68
N PRO A 5 61.54 -29.84 2.15
CA PRO A 5 60.48 -29.06 2.79
C PRO A 5 59.10 -29.36 2.18
N HIS A 6 58.20 -29.83 3.04
CA HIS A 6 56.85 -29.32 3.31
C HIS A 6 55.87 -28.91 2.18
N ARG A 7 56.05 -29.30 0.92
CA ARG A 7 55.17 -28.83 -0.19
C ARG A 7 53.78 -29.48 -0.29
N ARG A 8 53.40 -30.38 0.62
CA ARG A 8 52.10 -31.10 0.59
C ARG A 8 50.96 -30.41 1.37
N ARG A 9 51.25 -29.44 2.25
CA ARG A 9 50.19 -28.78 3.05
C ARG A 9 49.52 -27.59 2.34
N LEU A 10 50.12 -27.06 1.27
CA LEU A 10 49.62 -25.85 0.61
C LEU A 10 48.51 -26.13 -0.44
N LEU A 11 48.38 -27.37 -0.92
CA LEU A 11 47.37 -27.76 -1.91
C LEU A 11 46.02 -28.17 -1.29
N LEU A 12 45.95 -28.35 0.03
CA LEU A 12 44.72 -28.73 0.75
C LEU A 12 43.83 -27.52 1.05
N LEU A 13 44.41 -26.32 1.16
CA LEU A 13 43.71 -25.07 1.44
C LEU A 13 42.65 -24.68 0.39
N PRO A 14 42.93 -24.70 -0.94
CA PRO A 14 41.91 -24.34 -1.92
C PRO A 14 40.77 -25.35 -1.99
N ALA A 15 41.05 -26.64 -1.80
CA ALA A 15 40.03 -27.69 -1.79
C ALA A 15 39.07 -27.58 -0.59
N VAL A 16 39.60 -27.25 0.59
CA VAL A 16 38.78 -27.02 1.80
C VAL A 16 37.91 -25.76 1.64
N LEU A 17 38.43 -24.71 1.00
CA LEU A 17 37.68 -23.47 0.74
C LEU A 17 36.52 -23.69 -0.25
N LEU A 18 36.73 -24.51 -1.28
CA LEU A 18 35.70 -24.89 -2.26
C LEU A 18 34.59 -25.77 -1.65
N LEU A 19 34.93 -26.72 -0.76
CA LEU A 19 33.92 -27.50 -0.04
C LEU A 19 33.11 -26.66 0.95
N ALA A 20 33.75 -25.69 1.62
CA ALA A 20 33.06 -24.77 2.54
C ALA A 20 32.04 -23.89 1.80
N ALA A 21 32.35 -23.43 0.58
CA ALA A 21 31.44 -22.65 -0.26
C ALA A 21 30.16 -23.41 -0.66
N ALA A 22 30.24 -24.73 -0.82
CA ALA A 22 29.09 -25.58 -1.19
C ALA A 22 28.17 -25.92 0.00
N LEU A 23 28.62 -25.71 1.24
CA LEU A 23 27.84 -25.91 2.46
C LEU A 23 27.11 -24.64 2.91
N LEU A 24 27.39 -23.50 2.28
CA LEU A 24 26.60 -22.30 2.50
C LEU A 24 25.24 -22.48 1.80
N PRO A 25 24.11 -22.38 2.53
CA PRO A 25 22.81 -22.35 1.88
C PRO A 25 22.81 -21.20 0.86
N PRO A 26 22.07 -21.32 -0.26
CA PRO A 26 21.81 -20.17 -1.08
C PRO A 26 21.29 -19.10 -0.13
N HIS A 27 21.99 -17.97 -0.07
CA HIS A 27 21.46 -16.78 0.56
C HIS A 27 20.30 -16.39 -0.34
N GLY A 28 19.16 -17.07 -0.14
CA GLY A 28 17.88 -16.61 -0.63
C GLY A 28 17.83 -15.21 -0.08
N ALA A 29 17.98 -14.24 -0.99
CA ALA A 29 17.54 -12.89 -0.73
C ALA A 29 16.12 -13.11 -0.22
N GLY A 30 15.95 -13.03 1.10
CA GLY A 30 14.63 -13.02 1.69
C GLY A 30 13.96 -11.91 0.93
N ALA A 31 12.99 -12.27 0.09
CA ALA A 31 12.08 -11.30 -0.44
C ALA A 31 11.48 -10.71 0.83
N ALA A 32 12.03 -9.57 1.25
CA ALA A 32 11.39 -8.73 2.20
C ALA A 32 10.05 -8.47 1.52
N SER A 33 9.02 -9.19 1.97
CA SER A 33 7.67 -8.80 1.71
C SER A 33 7.63 -7.41 2.28
N VAL A 34 7.71 -6.41 1.40
CA VAL A 34 7.34 -5.04 1.75
C VAL A 34 5.98 -5.25 2.35
N ALA A 35 5.88 -5.13 3.68
CA ALA A 35 4.60 -5.13 4.34
C ALA A 35 3.82 -4.05 3.59
N GLU A 36 2.82 -4.47 2.82
CA GLU A 36 2.05 -3.56 1.99
C GLU A 36 1.53 -2.51 2.97
N ALA A 37 2.03 -1.27 2.82
CA ALA A 37 1.60 -0.19 3.67
C ALA A 37 0.11 -0.03 3.36
N GLY A 38 -0.74 -0.47 4.29
CA GLY A 38 -2.18 -0.52 4.07
C GLY A 38 -2.70 0.83 3.61
N LYS A 39 -3.66 0.81 2.70
CA LYS A 39 -4.27 2.02 2.14
C LYS A 39 -4.80 2.94 3.23
N VAL A 40 -4.67 4.24 3.00
CA VAL A 40 -5.25 5.28 3.87
C VAL A 40 -6.76 5.32 3.64
N SER A 41 -7.55 5.06 4.68
CA SER A 41 -9.01 5.18 4.59
C SER A 41 -9.41 6.66 4.48
N LEU A 42 -10.25 6.97 3.49
CA LEU A 42 -10.81 8.30 3.27
C LEU A 42 -12.33 8.17 3.03
N GLU A 43 -13.14 8.73 3.92
CA GLU A 43 -14.59 8.76 3.75
C GLU A 43 -15.10 10.19 3.56
N LEU A 44 -15.83 10.43 2.47
CA LEU A 44 -16.48 11.71 2.20
C LEU A 44 -17.99 11.61 2.42
N TYR A 45 -18.47 12.28 3.46
CA TYR A 45 -19.90 12.44 3.73
C TYR A 45 -20.41 13.70 3.05
N TYR A 46 -21.40 13.56 2.18
CA TYR A 46 -21.85 14.68 1.33
C TYR A 46 -23.36 14.63 1.04
N GLU A 47 -23.91 15.76 0.59
CA GLU A 47 -25.26 15.85 0.04
C GLU A 47 -25.17 16.10 -1.48
N SER A 48 -25.94 15.38 -2.28
CA SER A 48 -25.89 15.47 -3.76
C SER A 48 -26.17 16.88 -4.30
N LEU A 49 -27.02 17.66 -3.61
CA LEU A 49 -27.40 19.02 -4.02
C LEU A 49 -26.63 20.12 -3.27
N CYS A 50 -25.64 19.76 -2.45
CA CYS A 50 -24.83 20.77 -1.77
C CYS A 50 -23.79 21.36 -2.73
N PRO A 51 -23.82 22.68 -3.01
CA PRO A 51 -22.89 23.30 -3.94
C PRO A 51 -21.43 23.25 -3.46
N TYR A 52 -21.20 23.22 -2.15
CA TYR A 52 -19.86 23.09 -1.61
C TYR A 52 -19.35 21.64 -1.69
N CYS A 53 -20.22 20.65 -1.48
CA CYS A 53 -19.88 19.24 -1.66
C CYS A 53 -19.53 18.95 -3.12
N SER A 54 -20.34 19.40 -4.07
CA SER A 54 -20.06 19.21 -5.49
C SER A 54 -18.77 19.92 -5.92
N ARG A 55 -18.54 21.15 -5.43
CA ARG A 55 -17.28 21.86 -5.67
C ARG A 55 -16.09 21.11 -5.10
N PHE A 56 -16.18 20.58 -3.88
CA PHE A 56 -15.10 19.79 -3.28
C PHE A 56 -14.80 18.55 -4.11
N ILE A 57 -15.82 17.77 -4.48
CA ILE A 57 -15.66 16.54 -5.26
C ILE A 57 -15.00 16.83 -6.61
N VAL A 58 -15.51 17.82 -7.34
CA VAL A 58 -15.07 18.10 -8.72
C VAL A 58 -13.76 18.88 -8.78
N LYS A 59 -13.49 19.78 -7.84
CA LYS A 59 -12.33 20.69 -7.91
C LYS A 59 -11.16 20.32 -7.00
N LEU A 60 -11.40 19.54 -5.94
CA LEU A 60 -10.36 19.15 -4.99
C LEU A 60 -10.16 17.64 -4.99
N LEU A 61 -11.20 16.86 -4.72
CA LEU A 61 -11.08 15.40 -4.60
C LEU A 61 -10.68 14.75 -5.93
N ALA A 62 -11.15 15.27 -7.06
CA ALA A 62 -10.79 14.73 -8.39
C ALA A 62 -9.28 14.63 -8.63
N GLY A 63 -8.46 15.48 -8.00
CA GLY A 63 -7.00 15.45 -8.13
C GLY A 63 -6.36 14.17 -7.61
N ILE A 64 -7.01 13.41 -6.72
CA ILE A 64 -6.44 12.13 -6.24
C ILE A 64 -6.29 11.09 -7.37
N PHE A 65 -7.04 11.26 -8.47
CA PHE A 65 -7.02 10.34 -9.61
C PHE A 65 -5.96 10.70 -10.66
N GLU A 66 -5.28 11.84 -10.55
CA GLU A 66 -4.35 12.33 -11.58
C GLU A 66 -2.93 11.75 -11.44
N ASP A 67 -2.43 11.56 -10.21
CA ASP A 67 -1.02 11.22 -9.93
C ASP A 67 -0.81 9.87 -9.22
N GLY A 68 -1.76 8.92 -9.37
CA GLY A 68 -1.68 7.60 -8.73
C GLY A 68 -1.91 7.61 -7.21
N LEU A 69 -2.25 8.76 -6.62
CA LEU A 69 -2.57 8.87 -5.19
C LEU A 69 -3.74 7.96 -4.79
N ILE A 70 -4.68 7.72 -5.71
CA ILE A 70 -5.79 6.77 -5.52
C ILE A 70 -5.32 5.36 -5.17
N ASP A 71 -4.13 4.92 -5.61
CA ASP A 71 -3.62 3.57 -5.31
C ASP A 71 -3.30 3.40 -3.81
N ALA A 72 -2.97 4.50 -3.13
CA ALA A 72 -2.65 4.54 -1.71
C ALA A 72 -3.88 4.85 -0.82
N VAL A 73 -5.06 5.09 -1.41
CA VAL A 73 -6.26 5.53 -0.70
C VAL A 73 -7.40 4.52 -0.88
N ASP A 74 -8.09 4.20 0.20
CA ASP A 74 -9.38 3.51 0.19
C ASP A 74 -10.49 4.56 0.31
N LEU A 75 -11.00 5.03 -0.83
CA LEU A 75 -11.98 6.12 -0.90
C LEU A 75 -13.42 5.58 -0.86
N ARG A 76 -14.19 6.05 0.13
CA ARG A 76 -15.64 5.80 0.25
C ARG A 76 -16.44 7.10 0.16
N LEU A 77 -17.39 7.15 -0.77
CA LEU A 77 -18.34 8.24 -0.89
C LEU A 77 -19.65 7.88 -0.18
N VAL A 78 -20.10 8.72 0.76
CA VAL A 78 -21.31 8.49 1.57
C VAL A 78 -22.33 9.61 1.32
N PRO A 79 -23.32 9.39 0.43
CA PRO A 79 -24.36 10.37 0.13
C PRO A 79 -25.44 10.37 1.22
N TYR A 80 -25.24 11.20 2.24
CA TYR A 80 -26.19 11.40 3.33
C TYR A 80 -26.10 12.84 3.84
N GLY A 81 -24.90 13.25 4.28
CA GLY A 81 -24.62 14.61 4.71
C GLY A 81 -25.54 15.06 5.84
N ASN A 82 -26.27 16.16 5.62
CA ASN A 82 -27.17 16.72 6.62
C ASN A 82 -28.61 16.19 6.55
N ALA A 83 -28.82 15.00 5.99
CA ALA A 83 -30.14 14.38 6.03
C ALA A 83 -30.52 13.96 7.46
N HIS A 84 -31.81 13.98 7.78
CA HIS A 84 -32.35 13.57 9.07
C HIS A 84 -33.32 12.40 8.88
N VAL A 85 -33.22 11.39 9.76
CA VAL A 85 -34.18 10.28 9.83
C VAL A 85 -35.29 10.63 10.81
N GLY A 86 -36.52 10.69 10.32
CA GLY A 86 -37.73 10.87 11.13
C GLY A 86 -38.16 9.59 11.85
N SER A 87 -39.16 9.72 12.73
CA SER A 87 -39.70 8.60 13.52
C SER A 87 -40.22 7.42 12.67
N ASN A 88 -40.63 7.71 11.44
CA ASN A 88 -41.19 6.74 10.51
C ASN A 88 -40.13 6.18 9.55
N SER A 89 -38.85 6.33 9.88
CA SER A 89 -37.72 6.03 8.99
C SER A 89 -37.70 6.84 7.69
N GLU A 90 -38.47 7.93 7.64
CA GLU A 90 -38.45 8.88 6.52
C GLU A 90 -37.15 9.69 6.56
N ILE A 91 -36.45 9.76 5.43
CA ILE A 91 -35.23 10.56 5.30
C ILE A 91 -35.61 11.91 4.70
N SER A 92 -35.33 12.98 5.45
CA SER A 92 -35.51 14.36 5.01
C SER A 92 -34.15 15.00 4.71
N CYS A 93 -34.04 15.67 3.56
CA CYS A 93 -32.81 16.34 3.14
C CYS A 93 -32.95 17.87 3.26
N GLN A 94 -31.86 18.58 3.57
CA GLN A 94 -31.88 20.05 3.66
C GLN A 94 -32.19 20.73 2.33
N ARG A 95 -31.65 20.17 1.24
CA ARG A 95 -31.91 20.61 -0.12
C ARG A 95 -32.77 19.56 -0.81
N LEU A 96 -34.04 19.87 -0.99
CA LEU A 96 -34.98 19.04 -1.73
C LEU A 96 -34.74 19.19 -3.23
N ALA A 97 -34.33 18.12 -3.92
CA ALA A 97 -34.59 18.02 -5.35
C ALA A 97 -36.07 17.66 -5.46
N ARG A 98 -36.91 18.61 -5.83
CA ARG A 98 -38.25 18.27 -6.30
C ARG A 98 -38.04 17.55 -7.63
N ALA A 99 -38.21 16.23 -7.64
CA ALA A 99 -38.28 15.47 -8.88
C ALA A 99 -39.45 16.08 -9.68
N SER A 100 -39.13 16.78 -10.77
CA SER A 100 -40.12 17.29 -11.72
C SER A 100 -40.56 16.20 -12.67
#